data_AF-A0A971K8G5-F1
#
_entry.id   AF-A0A971K8G5-F1
#
_cell.length_a   1.000
_cell.length_b   1.000
_cell.length_c   1.000
_cell.angle_alpha   90.00
_cell.angle_beta   90.00
_cell.angle_gamma   90.00
#
_symmetry.space_group_name_H-M   'P 1'
#
loop_
_entity.id
_entity.type
_entity.pdbx_description
1 polymer ?
#
loop_
_entity_poly.entity_id
_entity_poly.type
_entity_poly.pdbx_seq_one_letter_code
_entity_poly.pdbx_strand_id
1 'polypeptide(L)'
;GQCKEPTPDITVEKTDDALAGKEIKLILNGALILSPIKGKEISTLAVGDRIMISLVDKNPKSIDVAKAFNAYDSEKGIRPIPGRIVSIKLDEYYTIYAIVAKGIYIKIVEEETLIKVSMDPAHYQSAETGGDEKSASGMTMAILALVFIALVGVVIFFVFAI
;
A
#
# COMPACT_ATOMS: atom_id res chain seq x y z
N GLY A 1 36.13 -4.25 39.38
CA GLY A 1 34.90 -4.94 39.00
C GLY A 1 33.86 -3.93 38.58
N GLN A 2 33.01 -4.36 37.64
CA GLN A 2 31.82 -3.71 37.07
C GLN A 2 32.06 -2.85 35.81
N CYS A 3 32.01 -3.54 34.66
CA CYS A 3 31.61 -2.98 33.38
C CYS A 3 30.18 -2.45 33.50
N LYS A 4 29.96 -1.18 33.15
CA LYS A 4 28.61 -0.66 32.88
C LYS A 4 28.34 -0.86 31.39
N GLU A 5 27.32 -1.65 31.07
CA GLU A 5 26.76 -1.74 29.72
C GLU A 5 26.28 -0.35 29.25
N PRO A 6 26.56 0.05 28.01
CA PRO A 6 25.94 1.23 27.43
C PRO A 6 24.51 0.86 27.03
N THR A 7 23.53 1.33 27.81
CA THR A 7 22.13 1.35 27.40
C THR A 7 22.05 2.15 26.08
N PRO A 8 21.49 1.61 24.99
CA PRO A 8 21.31 2.39 23.78
C PRO A 8 20.34 3.52 24.10
N ASP A 9 20.84 4.75 23.94
CA ASP A 9 20.08 5.99 23.99
C ASP A 9 19.02 5.91 22.89
N ILE A 10 17.79 5.54 23.28
CA ILE A 10 16.65 5.64 22.39
C ILE A 10 16.35 7.12 22.34
N THR A 11 16.94 7.80 21.36
CA THR A 11 16.56 9.14 20.97
C THR A 11 15.09 9.07 20.55
N VAL A 12 14.20 9.39 21.48
CA VAL A 12 12.80 9.70 21.17
C VAL A 12 12.84 11.04 20.48
N GLU A 13 13.14 11.03 19.18
CA GLU A 13 12.99 12.19 18.31
C GLU A 13 11.50 12.52 18.26
N LYS A 14 11.11 13.41 19.18
CA LYS A 14 10.14 14.48 19.01
C LYS A 14 9.00 14.15 18.05
N THR A 15 7.97 13.49 18.60
CA THR A 15 6.59 13.43 18.11
C THR A 15 6.41 13.88 16.67
N ASP A 16 6.66 12.99 15.72
CA ASP A 16 6.24 13.19 14.34
C ASP A 16 4.71 13.40 14.33
N ASP A 17 4.27 14.63 14.09
CA ASP A 17 2.85 15.02 13.94
C ASP A 17 2.12 14.09 12.95
N ALA A 18 2.87 13.52 11.99
CA ALA A 18 2.42 12.51 11.04
C ALA A 18 1.74 11.27 11.67
N LEU A 19 2.05 10.94 12.92
CA LEU A 19 1.45 9.81 13.65
C LEU A 19 0.60 10.25 14.85
N ALA A 20 0.28 11.54 14.97
CA ALA A 20 -0.54 12.07 16.05
C ALA A 20 -1.88 11.34 16.16
N GLY A 21 -2.25 10.96 17.38
CA GLY A 21 -3.48 10.22 17.67
C GLY A 21 -3.46 8.72 17.32
N LYS A 22 -2.33 8.17 16.85
CA LYS A 22 -2.18 6.72 16.62
C LYS A 22 -1.52 6.04 17.83
N GLU A 23 -1.94 4.81 18.13
CA GLU A 23 -1.29 3.97 19.13
C GLU A 23 0.06 3.44 18.60
N ILE A 24 1.17 4.05 19.02
CA ILE A 24 2.53 3.64 18.61
C ILE A 24 3.11 2.69 19.65
N LYS A 25 3.44 1.47 19.23
CA LYS A 25 4.16 0.48 20.06
C LYS A 25 5.63 0.35 19.67
N LEU A 26 5.93 0.49 18.39
CA LEU A 26 7.27 0.34 17.84
C LEU A 26 7.39 1.14 16.53
N ILE A 27 8.53 1.82 16.38
CA ILE A 27 8.96 2.42 15.12
C ILE A 27 10.30 1.76 14.76
N LEU A 28 10.43 1.29 13.52
CA LEU A 28 11.66 0.75 12.95
C LEU A 28 12.01 1.52 11.68
N ASN A 29 13.27 1.48 11.27
CA ASN A 29 13.72 2.00 10.00
C ASN A 29 13.67 0.92 8.91
N GLY A 30 13.21 1.34 7.74
CA GLY A 30 13.15 0.50 6.55
C GLY A 30 13.53 1.24 5.28
N ALA A 31 13.56 0.51 4.18
CA ALA A 31 13.82 1.00 2.85
C ALA A 31 12.75 0.51 1.87
N LEU A 32 12.51 1.29 0.82
CA LEU A 32 11.61 0.91 -0.26
C LEU A 32 12.26 -0.19 -1.11
N ILE A 33 11.46 -1.16 -1.55
CA ILE A 33 11.90 -2.07 -2.60
C ILE A 33 11.61 -1.41 -3.94
N LEU A 34 12.61 -1.34 -4.81
CA LEU A 34 12.46 -0.75 -6.14
C LEU A 34 11.94 -1.78 -7.15
N SER A 35 11.09 -1.34 -8.07
CA SER A 35 10.55 -2.15 -9.16
C SER A 35 10.43 -1.31 -10.44
N PRO A 36 11.48 -1.29 -11.29
CA PRO A 36 11.51 -0.42 -12.48
C PRO A 36 10.41 -0.71 -13.51
N ILE A 37 9.95 -1.97 -13.58
CA ILE A 37 9.01 -2.43 -14.61
C ILE A 37 7.56 -2.34 -14.13
N LYS A 38 7.27 -2.90 -12.95
CA LYS A 38 5.90 -3.05 -12.42
C LYS A 38 5.62 -2.20 -11.17
N GLY A 39 6.57 -1.36 -10.78
CA GLY A 39 6.41 -0.50 -9.62
C GLY A 39 5.63 0.76 -9.93
N LYS A 40 5.13 1.37 -8.86
CA LYS A 40 4.43 2.66 -8.89
C LYS A 40 5.42 3.78 -8.62
N GLU A 41 5.34 4.89 -9.35
CA GLU A 41 6.24 6.04 -9.15
C GLU A 41 6.11 6.60 -7.72
N ILE A 42 7.24 6.90 -7.08
CA ILE A 42 7.26 7.40 -5.69
C ILE A 42 6.43 8.68 -5.52
N SER A 43 6.46 9.57 -6.52
CA SER A 43 5.68 10.81 -6.58
C SER A 43 4.17 10.59 -6.61
N THR A 44 3.71 9.41 -7.03
CA THR A 44 2.30 9.05 -7.15
C THR A 44 1.80 8.18 -5.99
N LEU A 45 2.68 7.83 -5.05
CA LEU A 45 2.28 7.09 -3.86
C LEU A 45 1.28 7.88 -3.03
N ALA A 46 0.31 7.16 -2.46
CA ALA A 46 -0.74 7.75 -1.66
C ALA A 46 -0.87 7.04 -0.31
N VAL A 47 -1.40 7.76 0.67
CA VAL A 47 -1.81 7.15 1.95
C VAL A 47 -2.85 6.07 1.68
N GLY A 48 -2.63 4.88 2.23
CA GLY A 48 -3.46 3.69 2.01
C GLY A 48 -2.85 2.66 1.06
N ASP A 49 -1.88 3.05 0.23
CA ASP A 49 -1.15 2.16 -0.67
C ASP A 49 -0.43 1.06 0.11
N ARG A 50 -0.38 -0.15 -0.47
CA ARG A 50 0.37 -1.28 0.07
C ARG A 50 1.65 -1.48 -0.72
N ILE A 51 2.77 -1.31 -0.04
CA ILE A 51 4.12 -1.37 -0.60
C ILE A 51 4.93 -2.49 0.06
N MET A 52 5.90 -3.02 -0.67
CA MET A 52 6.89 -3.95 -0.13
C MET A 52 8.05 -3.16 0.49
N ILE A 53 8.35 -3.45 1.76
CA ILE A 53 9.32 -2.71 2.56
C ILE A 53 10.40 -3.67 3.06
N SER A 54 11.66 -3.26 2.94
CA SER A 54 12.79 -3.94 3.57
C SER A 54 13.03 -3.38 4.97
N LEU A 55 13.26 -4.23 5.96
CA LEU A 55 13.72 -3.77 7.27
C LEU A 55 15.24 -3.60 7.25
N VAL A 56 15.71 -2.39 7.57
CA VAL A 56 17.16 -2.06 7.56
C VAL A 56 17.76 -2.26 8.95
N ASP A 57 16.98 -2.04 9.99
CA ASP A 57 17.41 -2.20 11.37
C ASP A 57 17.75 -3.67 11.68
N LYS A 58 18.94 -3.92 12.22
CA LYS A 58 19.39 -5.25 12.69
C LYS A 58 19.05 -5.52 14.16
N ASN A 59 18.12 -4.76 14.74
CA ASN A 59 17.70 -4.92 16.13
C ASN A 59 16.97 -6.28 16.31
N PRO A 60 17.12 -6.98 17.45
CA PRO A 60 16.29 -8.13 17.82
C PRO A 60 14.79 -7.93 17.55
N LYS A 61 14.25 -6.73 17.83
CA LYS A 61 12.84 -6.40 17.56
C LYS A 61 12.48 -6.45 16.07
N SER A 62 13.38 -6.03 15.19
CA SER A 62 13.18 -6.10 13.73
C SER A 62 13.16 -7.54 13.24
N ILE A 63 13.99 -8.40 13.84
CA ILE A 63 14.01 -9.84 13.56
C ILE A 63 12.70 -10.49 14.02
N ASP A 64 12.18 -10.12 15.20
CA ASP A 64 10.92 -10.66 15.71
C ASP A 64 9.73 -10.24 14.83
N VAL A 65 9.71 -8.99 14.36
CA VAL A 65 8.73 -8.52 13.38
C VAL A 65 8.87 -9.34 12.09
N ALA A 66 10.07 -9.47 11.52
CA ALA A 66 10.29 -10.26 10.31
C ALA A 66 9.85 -11.72 10.46
N LYS A 67 10.11 -12.36 11.62
CA LYS A 67 9.64 -13.71 11.94
C LYS A 67 8.12 -13.79 11.99
N ALA A 68 7.45 -12.81 12.60
CA ALA A 68 5.99 -12.76 12.66
C ALA A 68 5.33 -12.68 11.26
N PHE A 69 6.03 -12.07 10.29
CA PHE A 69 5.62 -12.03 8.88
C PHE A 69 6.11 -13.23 8.06
N ASN A 70 6.69 -14.27 8.68
CA ASN A 70 7.35 -15.38 7.98
C ASN A 70 8.35 -14.89 6.91
N ALA A 71 9.03 -13.78 7.19
CA ALA A 71 9.93 -13.10 6.28
C ALA A 71 11.40 -13.19 6.75
N TYR A 72 11.70 -13.92 7.82
CA TYR A 72 13.07 -14.12 8.28
C TYR A 72 13.61 -15.48 7.83
N ASP A 73 14.81 -15.48 7.27
CA ASP A 73 15.58 -16.67 6.90
C ASP A 73 17.00 -16.52 7.47
N SER A 74 17.51 -17.55 8.14
CA SER A 74 18.83 -17.51 8.79
C SER A 74 19.98 -17.39 7.79
N GLU A 75 19.79 -17.83 6.55
CA GLU A 75 20.82 -17.78 5.50
C GLU A 75 20.60 -16.60 4.55
N LYS A 76 19.33 -16.29 4.24
CA LYS A 76 18.96 -15.28 3.23
C LYS A 76 18.57 -13.92 3.81
N GLY A 77 18.57 -13.79 5.13
CA GLY A 77 18.23 -12.55 5.83
C GLY A 77 16.73 -12.25 5.87
N ILE A 78 16.40 -10.97 6.07
CA ILE A 78 15.01 -10.50 6.12
C ILE A 78 14.52 -10.27 4.69
N ARG A 79 13.48 -11.00 4.29
CA ARG A 79 12.70 -10.75 3.07
C ARG A 79 11.80 -9.53 3.24
N PRO A 80 11.44 -8.84 2.14
CA PRO A 80 10.53 -7.71 2.20
C PRO A 80 9.16 -8.10 2.76
N ILE A 81 8.57 -7.20 3.55
CA ILE A 81 7.25 -7.35 4.15
C ILE A 81 6.27 -6.32 3.57
N PRO A 82 4.99 -6.67 3.39
CA PRO A 82 3.99 -5.71 2.95
C PRO A 82 3.66 -4.74 4.09
N GLY A 83 3.56 -3.45 3.78
CA GLY A 83 3.11 -2.41 4.69
C GLY A 83 2.16 -1.44 4.02
N ARG A 84 1.24 -0.86 4.79
CA ARG A 84 0.32 0.18 4.30
C ARG A 84 0.85 1.56 4.65
N ILE A 85 0.95 2.44 3.66
CA ILE A 85 1.36 3.83 3.89
C ILE A 85 0.31 4.55 4.74
N VAL A 86 0.76 5.21 5.81
CA VAL A 86 -0.10 6.01 6.70
C VAL A 86 0.21 7.50 6.65
N SER A 87 1.41 7.87 6.22
CA SER A 87 1.82 9.25 6.01
C SER A 87 2.92 9.31 4.97
N ILE A 88 2.89 10.36 4.15
CA ILE A 88 3.94 10.71 3.19
C ILE A 88 4.20 12.19 3.40
N LYS A 89 5.46 12.55 3.58
CA LYS A 89 5.90 13.94 3.63
C LYS A 89 7.05 14.11 2.65
N LEU A 90 7.00 15.19 1.87
CA LEU A 90 8.09 15.60 0.99
C LEU A 90 8.61 16.94 1.48
N ASP A 91 9.80 16.91 2.09
CA ASP A 91 10.55 18.11 2.44
C ASP A 91 11.74 18.21 1.47
N GLU A 92 12.96 17.89 1.91
CA GLU A 92 14.13 17.68 1.04
C GLU A 92 14.17 16.25 0.46
N TYR A 93 13.66 15.31 1.24
CA TYR A 93 13.58 13.88 0.92
C TYR A 93 12.15 13.38 1.19
N TYR A 94 11.78 12.25 0.60
CA TYR A 94 10.53 11.57 0.93
C TYR A 94 10.66 10.90 2.30
N THR A 95 9.84 11.32 3.25
CA THR A 95 9.65 10.61 4.52
C THR A 95 8.31 9.89 4.50
N ILE A 96 8.35 8.56 4.48
CA ILE A 96 7.17 7.70 4.42
C ILE A 96 7.06 6.92 5.73
N TYR A 97 5.87 6.96 6.33
CA TYR A 97 5.52 6.06 7.42
C TYR A 97 4.56 5.01 6.91
N ALA A 98 4.89 3.75 7.13
CA ALA A 98 4.03 2.63 6.78
C ALA A 98 3.72 1.78 8.01
N ILE A 99 2.46 1.39 8.17
CA ILE A 99 2.04 0.46 9.21
C ILE A 99 2.10 -0.98 8.66
N VAL A 100 2.82 -1.84 9.36
CA VAL A 100 2.92 -3.27 9.02
C VAL A 100 2.00 -4.10 9.92
N ALA A 101 1.89 -3.74 11.20
CA ALA A 101 0.99 -4.34 12.17
C ALA A 101 0.44 -3.28 13.12
N LYS A 102 -0.61 -3.61 13.91
CA LYS A 102 -1.23 -2.65 14.83
C LYS A 102 -0.17 -2.09 15.82
N GLY A 103 0.16 -0.82 15.64
CA GLY A 103 1.14 -0.09 16.43
C GLY A 103 2.60 -0.32 16.05
N ILE A 104 2.89 -1.02 14.95
CA ILE A 104 4.24 -1.18 14.41
C ILE A 104 4.35 -0.38 13.12
N TYR A 105 5.17 0.66 13.16
CA TYR A 105 5.40 1.57 12.04
C TYR A 105 6.82 1.43 11.53
N ILE A 106 6.98 1.57 10.23
CA ILE A 106 8.26 1.63 9.56
C ILE A 106 8.44 3.05 9.01
N LYS A 107 9.49 3.72 9.46
CA LYS A 107 9.96 5.00 8.92
C LYS A 107 10.90 4.70 7.77
N ILE A 108 10.65 5.36 6.64
CA ILE A 108 11.44 5.22 5.43
C ILE A 108 11.79 6.62 4.96
N VAL A 109 13.08 6.87 4.75
CA VAL A 109 13.59 8.13 4.20
C VAL A 109 14.23 7.80 2.87
N GLU A 110 13.77 8.47 1.82
CA GLU A 110 14.18 8.22 0.45
C GLU A 110 14.59 9.53 -0.24
N GLU A 111 15.80 9.53 -0.77
CA GLU A 111 16.41 10.72 -1.37
C GLU A 111 16.08 10.83 -2.86
N GLU A 112 15.87 9.68 -3.53
CA GLU A 112 15.61 9.66 -4.96
C GLU A 112 14.15 10.00 -5.29
N THR A 113 13.97 10.92 -6.24
CA THR A 113 12.63 11.36 -6.68
C THR A 113 12.11 10.62 -7.91
N LEU A 114 13.00 9.95 -8.67
CA LEU A 114 12.67 9.28 -9.93
C LEU A 114 12.84 7.76 -9.80
N ILE A 115 12.11 7.18 -8.87
CA ILE A 115 12.08 5.74 -8.65
C ILE A 115 10.67 5.18 -8.69
N LYS A 116 10.58 3.88 -8.95
CA LYS A 116 9.35 3.11 -8.90
C LYS A 116 9.42 2.12 -7.75
N VAL A 117 8.42 2.14 -6.89
CA VAL A 117 8.31 1.35 -5.68
C VAL A 117 7.52 0.07 -5.96
N SER A 118 8.02 -1.04 -5.42
CA SER A 118 7.39 -2.34 -5.49
C SER A 118 6.13 -2.35 -4.62
N MET A 119 5.01 -2.57 -5.28
CA MET A 119 3.70 -2.63 -4.65
C MET A 119 3.41 -4.07 -4.20
N ASP A 120 2.56 -4.23 -3.19
CA ASP A 120 2.09 -5.56 -2.78
C ASP A 120 1.29 -6.20 -3.94
N PRO A 121 1.75 -7.32 -4.52
CA PRO A 121 1.10 -7.95 -5.67
C PRO A 121 -0.32 -8.43 -5.37
N ALA A 122 -0.69 -8.62 -4.10
CA ALA A 122 -2.04 -8.96 -3.68
C ALA A 122 -3.02 -7.76 -3.73
N HIS A 123 -2.52 -6.54 -3.90
CA HIS A 123 -3.34 -5.32 -3.94
C HIS A 123 -3.12 -4.46 -5.19
N TYR A 124 -1.96 -4.57 -5.84
CA TYR A 124 -1.68 -3.78 -7.04
C TYR A 124 -2.54 -4.18 -8.24
N GLN A 125 -2.90 -5.46 -8.36
CA GLN A 125 -3.79 -5.95 -9.43
C GLN A 125 -5.18 -5.31 -9.39
N SER A 126 -5.62 -4.81 -8.23
CA SER A 126 -6.91 -4.13 -8.10
C SER A 126 -6.86 -2.65 -8.51
N ALA A 127 -5.67 -2.04 -8.59
CA ALA A 127 -5.52 -0.63 -8.94
C ALA A 127 -5.37 -0.42 -10.47
N GLU A 128 -4.67 -1.31 -11.18
CA GLU A 128 -4.55 -1.23 -12.65
C GLU A 128 -5.77 -1.82 -13.38
N THR A 129 -6.56 -2.66 -12.72
CA THR A 129 -7.89 -3.08 -13.21
C THR A 129 -9.02 -2.25 -12.56
N GLY A 130 -8.65 -1.19 -11.84
CA GLY A 130 -9.52 -0.33 -11.05
C GLY A 130 -9.85 0.99 -11.72
N GLY A 131 -9.88 1.04 -13.05
CA GLY A 131 -10.84 1.92 -13.70
C GLY A 131 -12.22 1.50 -13.18
N ASP A 132 -12.79 2.28 -12.26
CA ASP A 132 -14.18 2.16 -11.85
C ASP A 132 -15.07 2.43 -13.08
N GLU A 133 -15.19 1.42 -13.94
CA GLU A 133 -16.36 1.16 -14.76
C GLU A 133 -17.30 0.28 -13.93
N LYS A 134 -17.61 0.70 -12.70
CA LYS A 134 -18.77 0.15 -12.01
C LYS A 134 -20.01 0.61 -12.78
N SER A 135 -20.45 -0.27 -13.66
CA SER A 135 -21.85 -0.69 -13.70
C SER A 135 -22.88 0.43 -13.92
N ALA A 136 -22.67 1.28 -14.93
CA ALA A 136 -23.78 1.92 -15.63
C ALA A 136 -24.24 1.09 -16.85
N SER A 137 -23.35 0.25 -17.41
CA SER A 137 -23.58 -0.53 -18.63
C SER A 137 -24.69 -1.58 -18.50
N GLY A 138 -24.81 -2.26 -17.35
CA GLY A 138 -25.85 -3.29 -17.16
C GLY A 138 -27.27 -2.73 -17.17
N MET A 139 -27.49 -1.58 -16.52
CA MET A 139 -28.79 -0.92 -16.46
C MET A 139 -29.15 -0.23 -17.78
N THR A 140 -28.17 0.39 -18.46
CA THR A 140 -28.40 1.01 -19.78
C THR A 140 -28.65 -0.02 -20.87
N MET A 141 -27.95 -1.15 -20.87
CA MET A 141 -28.23 -2.27 -21.78
C MET A 141 -29.60 -2.90 -21.52
N ALA A 142 -30.01 -3.04 -20.26
CA ALA A 142 -31.34 -3.54 -19.91
C ALA A 142 -32.45 -2.60 -20.41
N ILE A 143 -32.30 -1.28 -20.25
CA ILE A 143 -33.26 -0.28 -20.74
C ILE A 143 -33.33 -0.28 -22.26
N LEU A 144 -32.18 -0.33 -22.97
CA LEU A 144 -32.14 -0.41 -24.43
C LEU A 144 -32.81 -1.67 -24.98
N ALA A 145 -32.58 -2.82 -24.35
CA ALA A 145 -33.21 -4.08 -24.73
C ALA A 145 -34.74 -4.03 -24.56
N LEU A 146 -35.24 -3.42 -23.48
CA LEU A 146 -36.66 -3.28 -23.21
C LEU A 146 -37.35 -2.36 -24.23
N VAL A 147 -36.71 -1.23 -24.58
CA VAL A 147 -37.18 -0.32 -25.62
C VAL A 147 -37.21 -0.99 -27.00
N PHE A 148 -36.20 -1.79 -27.31
CA PHE A 148 -36.14 -2.54 -28.57
C PHE A 148 -37.27 -3.57 -28.68
N ILE A 149 -37.53 -4.34 -27.61
CA ILE A 149 -38.63 -5.31 -27.57
C ILE A 149 -39.99 -4.61 -27.73
N ALA A 150 -40.18 -3.46 -27.07
CA ALA A 150 -41.41 -2.69 -27.20
C ALA A 150 -41.63 -2.18 -28.64
N LEU A 151 -40.59 -1.65 -29.29
CA LEU A 151 -40.65 -1.21 -30.69
C LEU A 151 -40.99 -2.37 -31.64
N VAL A 152 -40.33 -3.51 -31.49
CA VAL A 152 -40.62 -4.71 -32.31
C VAL A 152 -42.05 -5.18 -32.08
N GLY A 153 -42.53 -5.18 -30.84
CA GLY A 153 -43.91 -5.53 -30.51
C GLY A 153 -44.95 -4.62 -31.18
N VAL A 154 -44.70 -3.31 -31.20
CA VAL A 154 -45.57 -2.34 -31.89
C VAL A 154 -45.59 -2.60 -33.39
N VAL A 155 -44.45 -2.83 -34.02
CA VAL A 155 -44.39 -3.12 -35.47
C VAL A 155 -45.14 -4.41 -35.80
N ILE A 156 -44.94 -5.48 -35.02
CA ILE A 156 -45.67 -6.74 -35.22
C ILE A 156 -47.16 -6.53 -35.03
N PHE A 157 -47.58 -5.81 -33.99
CA PHE A 157 -49.00 -5.50 -33.78
C PHE A 157 -49.60 -4.76 -34.98
N PHE A 158 -48.93 -3.74 -35.51
CA PHE A 158 -49.40 -3.00 -36.68
C PHE A 158 -49.44 -3.85 -37.96
N VAL A 159 -48.53 -4.81 -38.13
CA VAL A 159 -48.50 -5.69 -39.31
C VAL A 159 -49.58 -6.77 -39.27
N PHE A 160 -49.95 -7.26 -38.08
CA PHE A 160 -50.87 -8.38 -37.93
C PHE A 160 -52.27 -8.01 -37.40
N ALA A 161 -52.46 -6.79 -36.86
CA ALA A 161 -53.75 -6.30 -36.36
C ALA A 161 -54.42 -5.26 -37.29
N ILE A 162 -53.74 -4.85 -38.36
CA ILE A 162 -54.34 -4.22 -39.55
C ILE A 162 -54.63 -5.33 -40.56
#